data_AF-A0A536QMH9-F1
#
_entry.id   AF-A0A536QMH9-F1
#
_cell.length_a   1.000
_cell.length_b   1.000
_cell.length_c   1.000
_cell.angle_alpha   90.00
_cell.angle_beta   90.00
_cell.angle_gamma   90.00
#
_symmetry.space_group_name_H-M   'P 1'
#
loop_
_entity.id
_entity.type
_entity.pdbx_description
1 polymer ?
#
loop_
_entity_poly.entity_id
_entity_poly.type
_entity_poly.pdbx_seq_one_letter_code
_entity_poly.pdbx_strand_id
1 'polypeptide(L)'
;MSWPRVFASVAASAIGLAFWWALTEPLPVPPVILLGVAGAILFCAGLIAGNGGALAAPVAFLFSLFLGSLIATQLHQAFRPQTAPVDEFNGLISLHFPEVVAPLAVSVLIGAVGGWVGERLVPAGRWEVPPRR
;
A
#
# COMPACT_ATOMS: atom_id res chain seq x y z
N MET A 1 13.75 13.65 -6.91
CA MET A 1 12.42 13.03 -6.74
C MET A 1 11.61 13.25 -8.01
N SER A 2 11.10 12.18 -8.63
CA SER A 2 10.26 12.31 -9.85
C SER A 2 8.80 11.99 -9.53
N TRP A 3 7.93 12.99 -9.69
CA TRP A 3 6.49 12.86 -9.43
C TRP A 3 5.80 11.69 -10.15
N PRO A 4 6.10 11.39 -11.44
CA PRO A 4 5.47 10.25 -12.12
C PRO A 4 5.78 8.90 -11.46
N ARG A 5 7.01 8.69 -10.97
CA ARG A 5 7.39 7.45 -10.28
C ARG A 5 6.66 7.29 -8.95
N VAL A 6 6.57 8.37 -8.18
CA VAL A 6 5.85 8.37 -6.90
C VAL A 6 4.37 8.06 -7.13
N PHE A 7 3.72 8.77 -8.05
CA PHE A 7 2.32 8.54 -8.37
C PHE A 7 2.06 7.11 -8.87
N ALA A 8 2.87 6.60 -9.80
CA ALA A 8 2.74 5.24 -10.30
C ALA A 8 2.92 4.20 -9.19
N SER A 9 3.89 4.39 -8.29
CA SER A 9 4.09 3.50 -7.14
C SER A 9 2.89 3.50 -6.20
N VAL A 10 2.32 4.68 -5.93
CA VAL A 10 1.16 4.86 -5.06
C VAL A 10 -0.06 4.19 -5.67
N ALA A 11 -0.37 4.47 -6.94
CA ALA A 11 -1.53 3.92 -7.62
C ALA A 11 -1.47 2.39 -7.69
N ALA A 12 -0.34 1.82 -8.13
CA ALA A 12 -0.17 0.38 -8.23
C ALA A 12 -0.28 -0.32 -6.87
N SER A 13 0.37 0.25 -5.84
CA SER A 13 0.37 -0.33 -4.50
C SER A 13 -0.99 -0.19 -3.82
N ALA A 14 -1.67 0.95 -4.01
CA ALA A 14 -3.00 1.18 -3.47
C ALA A 14 -4.02 0.18 -4.03
N ILE A 15 -4.00 -0.04 -5.34
CA ILE A 15 -4.89 -1.01 -6.01
C ILE A 15 -4.57 -2.43 -5.54
N GLY A 16 -3.30 -2.84 -5.59
CA GLY A 16 -2.89 -4.19 -5.19
C GLY A 16 -3.26 -4.52 -3.74
N LEU A 17 -3.02 -3.58 -2.82
CA LEU A 17 -3.41 -3.72 -1.42
C LEU A 17 -4.92 -3.70 -1.22
N ALA A 18 -5.67 -2.85 -1.95
CA ALA A 18 -7.13 -2.81 -1.82
C ALA A 18 -7.78 -4.16 -2.14
N PHE A 19 -7.30 -4.85 -3.19
CA PHE A 19 -7.74 -6.21 -3.51
C PHE A 19 -7.26 -7.24 -2.47
N TRP A 20 -6.08 -7.06 -1.90
CA TRP A 20 -5.59 -7.90 -0.80
C TRP A 20 -6.49 -7.83 0.43
N TRP A 21 -6.97 -6.63 0.78
CA TRP A 21 -7.89 -6.42 1.91
C TRP A 21 -9.31 -6.90 1.64
N ALA A 22 -9.77 -6.87 0.39
CA ALA A 22 -11.13 -7.26 0.00
C ALA A 22 -11.41 -8.78 0.16
N LEU A 23 -10.37 -9.59 0.39
CA LEU A 23 -10.49 -10.99 0.81
C LEU A 23 -10.94 -11.01 2.29
N THR A 24 -12.25 -10.93 2.47
CA THR A 24 -12.91 -10.63 3.75
C THR A 24 -13.30 -11.85 4.56
N GLU A 25 -13.34 -13.02 3.92
CA GLU A 25 -13.39 -14.27 4.67
C GLU A 25 -11.99 -14.55 5.24
N PRO A 26 -11.88 -14.97 6.51
CA PRO A 26 -10.61 -15.36 7.09
C PRO A 26 -10.08 -16.56 6.31
N LEU A 27 -9.25 -16.28 5.32
CA LEU A 27 -8.46 -17.30 4.66
C LEU A 27 -7.70 -18.03 5.78
N PRO A 28 -7.51 -19.36 5.69
CA PRO A 28 -6.71 -20.14 6.64
C PRO A 28 -5.22 -19.85 6.43
N VAL A 29 -4.87 -18.56 6.38
CA VAL A 29 -3.57 -18.01 6.08
C VAL A 29 -3.06 -17.36 7.37
N PRO A 30 -1.89 -17.77 7.88
CA PRO A 30 -1.30 -17.20 9.08
C PRO A 30 -1.20 -15.67 9.01
N PRO A 31 -1.45 -14.94 10.12
CA PRO A 31 -1.37 -13.47 10.16
C PRO A 31 -0.06 -12.89 9.62
N VAL A 32 1.05 -13.61 9.80
CA VAL A 32 2.38 -13.24 9.32
C VAL A 32 2.43 -13.14 7.79
N ILE A 33 1.71 -14.01 7.08
CA ILE A 33 1.67 -13.97 5.60
C ILE A 33 0.79 -12.81 5.14
N LEU A 34 -0.35 -12.59 5.80
CA LEU A 34 -1.26 -11.48 5.49
C LEU A 34 -0.55 -10.12 5.61
N LEU A 35 0.16 -9.91 6.72
CA LEU A 35 0.92 -8.68 6.96
C LEU A 35 2.23 -8.63 6.16
N GLY A 36 2.84 -9.78 5.90
CA GLY A 36 4.08 -9.89 5.13
C GLY A 36 3.91 -9.48 3.68
N VAL A 37 2.82 -9.91 3.03
CA VAL A 37 2.50 -9.48 1.65
C VAL A 37 2.23 -7.98 1.61
N ALA A 38 1.46 -7.45 2.56
CA ALA A 38 1.22 -6.01 2.63
C ALA A 38 2.52 -5.22 2.83
N GLY A 39 3.38 -5.67 3.75
CA GLY A 39 4.69 -5.08 3.99
C GLY A 39 5.60 -5.13 2.76
N ALA A 40 5.61 -6.24 2.02
CA ALA A 40 6.38 -6.37 0.79
C ALA A 40 5.90 -5.40 -0.30
N ILE A 41 4.59 -5.22 -0.46
CA ILE A 41 4.03 -4.24 -1.41
C ILE A 41 4.44 -2.82 -1.01
N LEU A 42 4.33 -2.46 0.27
CA LEU A 42 4.74 -1.15 0.76
C LEU A 42 6.25 -0.92 0.61
N PHE A 43 7.07 -1.95 0.81
CA PHE A 43 8.51 -1.89 0.58
C PHE A 43 8.82 -1.64 -0.90
N CYS A 44 8.14 -2.35 -1.81
CA CYS A 44 8.23 -2.13 -3.24
C CYS A 44 7.76 -0.72 -3.65
N ALA A 45 6.71 -0.20 -3.02
CA ALA A 45 6.27 1.19 -3.20
C ALA A 45 7.42 2.16 -2.88
N GLY A 46 8.10 1.94 -1.74
CA GLY A 46 9.30 2.64 -1.35
C GLY A 46 10.41 2.53 -2.40
N LEU A 47 10.79 1.31 -2.78
CA LEU A 47 11.83 1.03 -3.78
C LEU A 47 11.61 1.80 -5.08
N ILE A 48 10.38 1.79 -5.60
CA ILE A 48 10.03 2.46 -6.87
C ILE A 48 10.06 3.98 -6.70
N ALA A 49 9.56 4.49 -5.57
CA ALA A 49 9.49 5.92 -5.27
C ALA A 49 10.85 6.55 -4.92
N GLY A 50 11.85 5.75 -4.53
CA GLY A 50 13.18 6.24 -4.13
C GLY A 50 13.10 7.17 -2.92
N ASN A 51 13.72 8.35 -2.98
CA ASN A 51 13.65 9.37 -1.92
C ASN A 51 12.21 9.80 -1.53
N GLY A 52 11.21 9.51 -2.37
CA GLY A 52 9.79 9.74 -2.05
C GLY A 52 9.13 8.61 -1.25
N GLY A 53 9.83 7.52 -0.94
CA GLY A 53 9.27 6.29 -0.36
C GLY A 53 8.58 6.47 0.99
N ALA A 54 9.13 7.34 1.85
CA ALA A 54 8.54 7.66 3.16
C ALA A 54 7.15 8.32 3.05
N LEU A 55 6.82 8.92 1.89
CA LEU A 55 5.50 9.47 1.59
C LEU A 55 4.67 8.50 0.74
N ALA A 56 5.28 7.82 -0.23
CA ALA A 56 4.57 6.95 -1.15
C ALA A 56 3.89 5.77 -0.43
N ALA A 57 4.60 5.10 0.49
CA ALA A 57 4.05 3.96 1.21
C ALA A 57 2.85 4.30 2.11
N PRO A 58 2.88 5.30 3.02
CA PRO A 58 1.71 5.64 3.84
C PRO A 58 0.55 6.16 3.01
N VAL A 59 0.80 6.92 1.95
CA VAL A 59 -0.26 7.38 1.04
C VAL A 59 -0.90 6.21 0.32
N ALA A 60 -0.10 5.29 -0.23
CA ALA A 60 -0.60 4.06 -0.85
C ALA A 60 -1.41 3.21 0.13
N PHE A 61 -0.93 3.09 1.37
CA PHE A 61 -1.64 2.39 2.43
C PHE A 61 -3.01 3.01 2.72
N LEU A 62 -3.09 4.33 2.96
CA LEU A 62 -4.37 5.02 3.21
C LEU A 62 -5.35 4.88 2.04
N PHE A 63 -4.89 5.08 0.80
CA PHE A 63 -5.74 4.88 -0.37
C PHE A 63 -6.18 3.42 -0.53
N SER A 64 -5.33 2.46 -0.17
CA SER A 64 -5.69 1.05 -0.19
C SER A 64 -6.77 0.69 0.82
N LEU A 65 -6.71 1.28 2.03
CA LEU A 65 -7.73 1.08 3.06
C LEU A 65 -9.07 1.66 2.61
N PHE A 66 -9.05 2.86 2.03
CA PHE A 66 -10.24 3.49 1.48
C PHE A 66 -10.85 2.68 0.33
N LEU A 67 -10.04 2.28 -0.64
CA LEU A 67 -10.54 1.51 -1.79
C LEU A 67 -10.96 0.10 -1.38
N GLY A 68 -10.21 -0.54 -0.49
CA GLY A 68 -10.53 -1.85 0.08
C GLY A 68 -11.85 -1.83 0.84
N SER A 69 -12.13 -0.78 1.62
CA SER A 69 -13.38 -0.69 2.40
C SER A 69 -14.58 -0.50 1.49
N LEU A 70 -14.44 0.29 0.42
CA LEU A 70 -15.47 0.42 -0.61
C LEU A 70 -15.73 -0.93 -1.31
N ILE A 71 -14.69 -1.58 -1.82
CA ILE A 71 -14.83 -2.88 -2.53
C ILE A 71 -15.46 -3.92 -1.60
N ALA A 72 -14.93 -4.07 -0.39
CA ALA A 72 -15.41 -5.04 0.58
C ALA A 72 -16.87 -4.76 0.97
N THR A 73 -17.25 -3.51 1.23
CA THR A 73 -18.64 -3.15 1.57
C THR A 73 -19.59 -3.44 0.41
N GLN A 74 -19.22 -3.09 -0.83
CA GLN A 74 -20.06 -3.36 -2.00
C GLN A 74 -20.22 -4.87 -2.25
N LEU A 75 -19.15 -5.66 -2.08
CA LEU A 75 -19.22 -7.12 -2.18
C LEU A 75 -20.12 -7.72 -1.09
N HIS A 76 -19.97 -7.30 0.17
CA HIS A 76 -20.83 -7.78 1.26
C HIS A 76 -22.30 -7.44 1.03
N GLN A 77 -22.60 -6.22 0.59
CA GLN A 77 -23.97 -5.80 0.31
C GLN A 77 -24.58 -6.57 -0.88
N ALA A 78 -23.76 -6.97 -1.86
CA ALA A 78 -24.22 -7.79 -2.98
C ALA A 78 -24.67 -9.20 -2.54
N PHE A 79 -24.03 -9.80 -1.54
CA PHE A 79 -24.37 -11.14 -1.04
C PHE A 79 -25.27 -11.14 0.20
N ARG A 80 -25.22 -10.09 1.02
CA ARG A 80 -26.02 -9.87 2.22
C ARG A 80 -26.46 -8.40 2.27
N PRO A 81 -27.58 -8.08 1.61
CA PRO A 81 -28.16 -6.74 1.67
C PRO A 81 -28.42 -6.37 3.14
N GLN A 82 -28.02 -5.16 3.56
CA GLN A 82 -28.13 -4.62 4.94
C GLN A 82 -26.99 -4.94 5.92
N THR A 83 -25.84 -5.40 5.43
CA THR A 83 -24.62 -5.45 6.26
C THR A 83 -24.07 -4.03 6.52
N ALA A 84 -23.57 -3.81 7.74
CA ALA A 84 -22.89 -2.58 8.10
C ALA A 84 -21.60 -2.40 7.27
N PRO A 85 -21.12 -1.16 7.07
CA PRO A 85 -19.84 -0.92 6.39
C PRO A 85 -18.69 -1.67 7.09
N VAL A 86 -17.72 -2.14 6.31
CA VAL A 86 -16.53 -2.80 6.84
C VAL A 86 -15.70 -1.78 7.63
N ASP A 87 -15.35 -2.13 8.85
CA ASP A 87 -14.64 -1.30 9.82
C ASP A 87 -13.30 -1.91 10.28
N GLU A 88 -13.07 -3.18 9.97
CA GLU A 88 -11.80 -3.89 10.13
C GLU A 88 -11.50 -4.84 8.96
N PHE A 89 -10.22 -5.05 8.68
CA PHE A 89 -9.75 -6.06 7.73
C PHE A 89 -9.09 -7.22 8.48
N ASN A 90 -9.66 -8.41 8.34
CA ASN A 90 -9.14 -9.67 8.89
C ASN A 90 -8.86 -9.64 10.40
N GLY A 91 -9.49 -8.74 11.17
CA GLY A 91 -9.20 -8.51 12.60
C GLY A 91 -7.78 -8.00 12.89
N LEU A 92 -7.02 -7.61 11.85
CA LEU A 92 -5.61 -7.22 11.95
C LEU A 92 -5.39 -5.73 11.69
N ILE A 93 -6.21 -5.12 10.82
CA ILE A 93 -6.15 -3.69 10.53
C ILE A 93 -7.51 -3.06 10.81
N SER A 94 -7.56 -2.23 11.84
CA SER A 94 -8.72 -1.40 12.15
C SER A 94 -8.69 -0.12 11.31
N LEU A 95 -9.87 0.31 10.83
CA LEU A 95 -10.07 1.60 10.18
C LEU A 95 -10.30 2.74 11.17
N HIS A 96 -10.38 2.43 12.47
CA HIS A 96 -10.65 3.41 13.52
C HIS A 96 -9.40 4.17 13.97
N PHE A 97 -9.64 5.37 14.51
CA PHE A 97 -8.64 6.13 15.22
C PHE A 97 -8.80 5.88 16.74
N PRO A 98 -7.71 5.62 17.48
CA PRO A 98 -6.30 5.79 17.10
C PRO A 98 -5.62 4.55 16.49
N GLU A 99 -6.32 3.43 16.33
CA GLU A 99 -5.73 2.13 15.98
C GLU A 99 -4.98 2.16 14.63
N VAL A 100 -5.46 2.94 13.67
CA VAL A 100 -4.84 3.10 12.34
C VAL A 100 -3.45 3.79 12.39
N VAL A 101 -3.11 4.49 13.47
CA VAL A 101 -1.86 5.26 13.58
C VAL A 101 -0.64 4.34 13.60
N ALA A 102 -0.71 3.21 14.31
CA ALA A 102 0.40 2.26 14.39
C ALA A 102 0.78 1.66 13.03
N PRO A 103 -0.14 1.06 12.24
CA PRO A 103 0.19 0.55 10.90
C PRO A 103 0.59 1.68 9.94
N LEU A 104 0.04 2.89 10.10
CA LEU A 104 0.48 4.05 9.32
C LEU A 104 1.95 4.40 9.61
N ALA A 105 2.36 4.45 10.88
CA ALA A 105 3.75 4.69 11.26
C ALA A 105 4.69 3.59 10.73
N VAL A 106 4.26 2.33 10.78
CA VAL A 106 5.01 1.20 10.20
C VAL A 106 5.16 1.37 8.69
N SER A 107 4.11 1.81 7.98
CA SER A 107 4.19 2.04 6.54
C SER A 107 5.18 3.15 6.15
N VAL A 108 5.32 4.20 6.97
CA VAL A 108 6.35 5.25 6.80
C VAL A 108 7.74 4.63 6.91
N LEU A 109 7.98 3.82 7.94
CA LEU A 109 9.27 3.16 8.15
C LEU A 109 9.61 2.22 6.99
N ILE A 110 8.68 1.37 6.59
CA ILE A 110 8.87 0.44 5.46
C ILE A 110 9.16 1.21 4.17
N GLY A 111 8.37 2.26 3.89
CA GLY A 111 8.55 3.10 2.71
C GLY A 111 9.89 3.84 2.70
N ALA A 112 10.34 4.34 3.85
CA ALA A 112 11.63 5.00 3.99
C ALA A 112 12.79 4.03 3.74
N VAL A 113 12.73 2.82 4.33
CA VAL A 113 13.75 1.78 4.12
C VAL A 113 13.77 1.33 2.66
N GLY A 114 12.61 1.05 2.06
CA GLY A 114 12.49 0.70 0.65
C GLY A 114 13.01 1.82 -0.26
N GLY A 115 12.65 3.07 0.01
CA GLY A 115 13.13 4.23 -0.72
C GLY A 115 14.64 4.39 -0.68
N TRP A 116 15.23 4.23 0.49
CA TRP A 116 16.68 4.26 0.67
C TRP A 116 17.40 3.16 -0.11
N VAL A 117 16.88 1.92 -0.08
CA VAL A 117 17.41 0.82 -0.88
C VAL A 117 17.24 1.10 -2.38
N GLY A 118 16.11 1.65 -2.80
CA GLY A 118 15.79 1.92 -4.20
C GLY A 118 16.76 2.91 -4.85
N GLU A 119 17.14 3.98 -4.12
CA GLU A 119 18.13 4.95 -4.58
C GLU A 119 19.54 4.36 -4.72
N ARG A 120 19.87 3.32 -3.93
CA ARG A 120 21.14 2.60 -4.04
C ARG A 120 21.18 1.65 -5.23
N LEU A 121 20.04 1.02 -5.55
CA LEU A 121 19.93 0.02 -6.63
C LEU A 121 19.68 0.64 -8.01
N VAL A 122 18.91 1.72 -8.07
CA VAL A 122 18.57 2.42 -9.31
C VAL A 122 18.79 3.93 -9.11
N PRO A 123 20.06 4.38 -9.20
CA PRO A 123 20.38 5.79 -9.07
C PRO A 123 19.57 6.59 -10.09
N ALA A 124 18.91 7.65 -9.64
CA ALA A 124 18.22 8.58 -10.52
C ALA A 124 19.24 9.38 -11.36
N GLY A 125 19.84 8.76 -12.36
CA GLY A 125 20.87 9.40 -13.16
C GLY A 125 21.55 8.46 -14.15
N ARG A 126 20.84 8.08 -15.23
CA ARG A 126 21.44 7.64 -16.51
C ARG A 126 20.45 7.60 -17.69
N TRP A 127 19.41 8.42 -17.66
CA TRP A 127 18.58 8.72 -18.83
C TRP A 127 18.99 10.05 -19.48
N GLU A 128 20.26 10.43 -19.36
CA GLU A 128 20.81 11.53 -20.16
C GLU A 128 20.50 11.24 -21.62
N VAL A 129 19.70 12.12 -22.18
CA VAL A 129 19.33 12.26 -23.58
C VAL A 129 20.50 11.84 -24.47
N PRO A 130 20.32 10.97 -25.49
CA PRO A 130 21.41 10.62 -26.39
C PRO A 130 21.98 11.91 -27.00
N PRO A 131 23.32 12.04 -27.16
CA PRO A 131 23.90 13.24 -27.71
C PRO A 131 23.26 13.49 -29.08
N ARG A 132 22.57 14.62 -29.22
CA ARG A 132 22.13 15.10 -30.53
C ARG A 132 23.41 15.29 -31.36
N ARG A 133 23.61 14.41 -32.33
CA ARG A 133 24.58 14.62 -33.41
C ARG A 133 24.13 15.78 -34.28
#